data_AF-A0AA86TD76-F1
#
_entry.id   AF-A0AA86TD76-F1
#
_cell.length_a   1.000
_cell.length_b   1.000
_cell.length_c   1.000
_cell.angle_alpha   90.00
_cell.angle_beta   90.00
_cell.angle_gamma   90.00
#
_symmetry.space_group_name_H-M   'P 1'
#
loop_
_entity.id
_entity.type
_entity.pdbx_description
1 polymer ?
#
loop_
_entity_poly.entity_id
_entity_poly.type
_entity_poly.pdbx_seq_one_letter_code
_entity_poly.pdbx_strand_id
1 'polypeptide(L)'
;MATTKIAHHREMAEIYEGEAVCMQKSRLLLDEILLPRGLLPLDNIVEMGYNRTSGFVWLKQKHKKEHRFHTIGRTVSYDTEVTAFVEEYRMRRVTGVKTKELFLWVTISEIFVDDPASSKISFANSTGIARSFPLSAFCIQDEQQQHNNTTTVHKRLHRHRPNTVVDIRNDLPNKTKVHLAARKDSNARQAQRDDFRSTTAIQNQIKEKQQKQYEQKEEICSEVTENKRPEPYFDAGKESQYT
;
A
#
# COMPACT_ATOMS: atom_id res chain seq x y z
N MET A 1 15.01 25.00 19.36
CA MET A 1 16.07 24.14 18.76
C MET A 1 15.54 22.89 18.02
N ALA A 2 14.22 22.65 17.91
CA ALA A 2 13.67 21.51 17.15
C ALA A 2 13.42 21.82 15.66
N THR A 3 13.27 23.09 15.30
CA THR A 3 12.91 23.54 13.94
C THR A 3 14.03 23.32 12.91
N THR A 4 15.30 23.47 13.33
CA THR A 4 16.46 23.36 12.42
C THR A 4 16.69 21.94 11.91
N LYS A 5 16.33 20.90 12.69
CA LYS A 5 16.54 19.50 12.30
C LYS A 5 15.55 19.03 11.22
N ILE A 6 14.31 19.54 11.21
CA ILE A 6 13.31 19.17 10.19
C ILE A 6 13.62 19.85 8.85
N ALA A 7 14.12 21.08 8.87
CA ALA A 7 14.44 21.84 7.66
C ALA A 7 15.44 21.11 6.76
N HIS A 8 16.51 20.54 7.32
CA HIS A 8 17.52 19.79 6.57
C HIS A 8 16.93 18.54 5.88
N HIS A 9 15.93 17.90 6.47
CA HIS A 9 15.28 16.74 5.84
C HIS A 9 14.40 17.12 4.64
N ARG A 10 14.09 18.42 4.45
CA ARG A 10 13.35 18.90 3.28
C ARG A 10 14.26 19.22 2.09
N GLU A 11 15.56 19.35 2.32
CA GLU A 11 16.53 19.54 1.24
C GLU A 11 16.49 18.33 0.31
N MET A 12 16.51 18.57 -1.01
CA MET A 12 16.44 17.52 -2.05
C MET A 12 15.17 16.65 -2.02
N ALA A 13 14.14 17.06 -1.30
CA ALA A 13 12.87 16.35 -1.31
C ALA A 13 12.14 16.54 -2.64
N GLU A 14 11.47 15.49 -3.10
CA GLU A 14 10.47 15.59 -4.15
C GLU A 14 9.24 16.30 -3.57
N ILE A 15 8.91 17.48 -4.08
CA ILE A 15 7.72 18.24 -3.66
C ILE A 15 6.69 18.17 -4.77
N TYR A 16 5.48 17.78 -4.38
CA TYR A 16 4.31 17.67 -5.23
C TYR A 16 3.26 18.65 -4.75
N GLU A 17 2.62 19.34 -5.69
CA GLU A 17 1.54 20.29 -5.41
C GLU A 17 0.27 19.90 -6.18
N GLY A 18 -0.87 20.26 -5.60
CA GLY A 18 -2.18 20.00 -6.19
C GLY A 18 -2.79 18.67 -5.72
N GLU A 19 -4.08 18.72 -5.43
CA GLU A 19 -4.80 17.66 -4.71
C GLU A 19 -4.73 16.29 -5.39
N ALA A 20 -4.98 16.23 -6.70
CA ALA A 20 -4.95 14.98 -7.45
C ALA A 20 -3.54 14.34 -7.45
N VAL A 21 -2.50 15.14 -7.67
CA VAL A 21 -1.11 14.66 -7.71
C VAL A 21 -0.66 14.23 -6.31
N CYS A 22 -0.96 15.03 -5.29
CA CYS A 22 -0.62 14.72 -3.90
C CYS A 22 -1.31 13.44 -3.42
N MET A 23 -2.60 13.26 -3.73
CA MET A 23 -3.34 12.04 -3.40
C MET A 23 -2.73 10.82 -4.10
N GLN A 24 -2.43 10.93 -5.40
CA GLN A 24 -1.82 9.83 -6.15
C GLN A 24 -0.44 9.46 -5.58
N LYS A 25 0.43 10.44 -5.35
CA LYS A 25 1.78 10.23 -4.82
C LYS A 25 1.77 9.68 -3.40
N SER A 26 0.82 10.11 -2.57
CA SER A 26 0.64 9.58 -1.20
C SER A 26 0.27 8.11 -1.22
N ARG A 27 -0.63 7.69 -2.12
CA ARG A 27 -1.00 6.28 -2.27
C ARG A 27 0.17 5.43 -2.78
N LEU A 28 0.92 5.94 -3.76
CA LEU A 28 2.13 5.27 -4.25
C LEU A 28 3.18 5.09 -3.16
N LEU A 29 3.37 6.10 -2.30
CA LEU A 29 4.27 6.00 -1.16
C LEU A 29 3.79 4.91 -0.19
N LEU A 30 2.50 4.86 0.13
CA LEU A 30 1.93 3.82 0.99
C LEU A 30 2.14 2.42 0.40
N ASP A 31 2.00 2.27 -0.91
CA ASP A 31 2.34 1.02 -1.61
C ASP A 31 3.83 0.68 -1.49
N GLU A 32 4.71 1.66 -1.71
CA GLU A 32 6.17 1.50 -1.64
C GLU A 32 6.62 1.00 -0.27
N ILE A 33 5.98 1.47 0.81
CA ILE A 33 6.27 1.06 2.19
C ILE A 33 5.33 -0.05 2.70
N LEU A 34 4.53 -0.66 1.82
CA LEU A 34 3.67 -1.81 2.12
C LEU A 34 2.65 -1.54 3.24
N LEU A 35 2.12 -0.31 3.27
CA LEU A 35 1.03 0.12 4.14
C LEU A 35 -0.27 0.34 3.32
N PRO A 36 -1.44 0.16 3.94
CA PRO A 36 -2.70 0.18 3.19
C PRO A 36 -3.04 1.60 2.68
N ARG A 37 -3.46 1.73 1.42
CA ARG A 37 -3.71 3.03 0.75
C ARG A 37 -4.78 3.90 1.41
N GLY A 38 -5.70 3.31 2.18
CA GLY A 38 -6.74 4.02 2.92
C GLY A 38 -6.34 4.35 4.36
N LEU A 39 -5.06 4.23 4.73
CA LEU A 39 -4.54 4.60 6.04
C LEU A 39 -4.70 6.09 6.36
N LEU A 40 -4.70 6.94 5.33
CA LEU A 40 -4.76 8.39 5.45
C LEU A 40 -5.96 8.97 4.67
N PRO A 41 -6.68 9.95 5.23
CA PRO A 41 -7.77 10.63 4.52
C PRO A 41 -7.21 11.75 3.63
N LEU A 42 -6.87 11.40 2.38
CA LEU A 42 -6.13 12.25 1.43
C LEU A 42 -6.96 13.35 0.71
N ASP A 43 -8.03 13.85 1.34
CA ASP A 43 -8.84 14.92 0.74
C ASP A 43 -8.27 16.30 1.11
N ASN A 44 -8.30 17.27 0.19
CA ASN A 44 -7.79 18.63 0.36
C ASN A 44 -6.30 18.74 0.71
N ILE A 45 -5.48 17.76 0.30
CA ILE A 45 -4.02 17.85 0.40
C ILE A 45 -3.54 18.87 -0.64
N VAL A 46 -2.74 19.83 -0.21
CA VAL A 46 -2.21 20.90 -1.08
C VAL A 46 -0.77 20.65 -1.50
N GLU A 47 -0.01 19.98 -0.63
CA GLU A 47 1.41 19.74 -0.82
C GLU A 47 1.77 18.39 -0.18
N MET A 48 2.56 17.61 -0.90
CA MET A 48 3.23 16.41 -0.37
C MET A 48 4.72 16.55 -0.66
N GLY A 49 5.54 16.35 0.36
CA GLY A 49 6.99 16.26 0.19
C GLY A 49 7.52 14.90 0.62
N TYR A 50 8.48 14.37 -0.14
CA TYR A 50 9.15 13.13 0.19
C TYR A 50 10.64 13.21 -0.11
N ASN A 51 11.45 13.09 0.94
CA ASN A 51 12.89 12.92 0.83
C ASN A 51 13.23 11.43 0.86
N ARG A 52 13.53 10.85 -0.31
CA ARG A 52 13.87 9.43 -0.45
C ARG A 52 15.12 9.03 0.34
N THR A 53 16.12 9.90 0.39
CA THR A 53 17.40 9.63 1.07
C THR A 53 17.24 9.46 2.58
N SER A 54 16.40 10.27 3.21
CA SER A 54 16.18 10.24 4.67
C SER A 54 14.91 9.51 5.08
N GLY A 55 14.04 9.14 4.14
CA GLY A 55 12.71 8.62 4.42
C GLY A 55 11.75 9.65 5.02
N PHE A 56 12.10 10.94 5.04
CA PHE A 56 11.23 11.97 5.64
C PHE A 56 10.10 12.35 4.69
N VAL A 57 8.86 12.31 5.19
CA VAL A 57 7.66 12.70 4.45
C VAL A 57 6.87 13.76 5.21
N TRP A 58 6.23 14.65 4.46
CA TRP A 58 5.19 15.52 5.00
C TRP A 58 4.01 15.66 4.05
N LEU A 59 2.84 15.89 4.64
CA LEU A 59 1.59 16.20 3.95
C LEU A 59 1.03 17.49 4.54
N LYS A 60 0.69 18.45 3.69
CA LYS A 60 -0.03 19.66 4.09
C LYS A 60 -1.45 19.63 3.54
N GLN A 61 -2.40 20.00 4.39
CA GLN A 61 -3.82 20.09 4.07
C GLN A 61 -4.36 21.47 4.46
N LYS A 62 -5.38 21.96 3.73
CA LYS A 62 -5.91 23.32 3.94
C LYS A 62 -6.41 23.57 5.37
N HIS A 63 -7.06 22.57 5.95
CA HIS A 63 -7.65 22.64 7.27
C HIS A 63 -7.41 21.36 8.05
N LYS A 64 -7.37 21.47 9.37
CA LYS A 64 -7.43 20.30 10.25
C LYS A 64 -8.68 19.48 9.93
N LYS A 65 -8.57 18.16 9.99
CA LYS A 65 -9.64 17.23 9.63
C LYS A 65 -9.81 16.13 10.66
N GLU A 66 -11.05 15.82 11.00
CA GLU A 66 -11.39 14.59 11.72
C GLU A 66 -11.93 13.56 10.72
N HIS A 67 -11.45 12.32 10.84
CA HIS A 67 -11.88 11.19 10.04
C HIS A 67 -12.30 10.04 10.97
N ARG A 68 -13.40 9.38 10.62
CA ARG A 68 -13.91 8.24 11.36
C ARG A 68 -13.70 6.96 10.55
N PHE A 69 -12.83 6.09 11.04
CA PHE A 69 -12.67 4.73 10.52
C PHE A 69 -13.80 3.87 11.07
N HIS A 70 -14.90 3.77 10.31
CA HIS A 70 -16.12 3.08 10.71
C HIS A 70 -15.88 1.60 11.06
N THR A 71 -15.03 0.91 10.29
CA THR A 71 -14.71 -0.51 10.48
C THR A 71 -14.11 -0.82 11.86
N ILE A 72 -13.36 0.10 12.44
CA ILE A 72 -12.71 -0.07 13.75
C ILE A 72 -13.31 0.81 14.85
N GLY A 73 -14.33 1.61 14.50
CA GLY A 73 -14.99 2.53 15.43
C GLY A 73 -14.08 3.61 16.01
N ARG A 74 -13.07 4.08 15.28
CA ARG A 74 -12.11 5.09 15.76
C ARG A 74 -12.26 6.42 15.03
N THR A 75 -12.20 7.51 15.80
CA THR A 75 -12.11 8.87 15.27
C THR A 75 -10.68 9.36 15.41
N VAL A 76 -10.10 9.83 14.31
CA VAL A 76 -8.73 10.30 14.22
C VAL A 76 -8.73 11.72 13.69
N SER A 77 -7.97 12.59 14.32
CA SER A 77 -7.74 13.98 13.96
C SER A 77 -6.38 14.10 13.27
N TYR A 78 -6.37 14.79 12.15
CA TYR A 78 -5.19 15.13 11.34
C TYR A 78 -5.04 16.65 11.33
N ASP A 79 -3.90 17.14 11.80
CA ASP A 79 -3.54 18.56 11.80
C ASP A 79 -3.24 19.05 10.36
N THR A 80 -3.04 20.35 10.18
CA THR A 80 -2.79 20.95 8.84
C THR A 80 -1.48 20.49 8.21
N GLU A 81 -0.55 19.98 9.02
CA GLU A 81 0.69 19.39 8.58
C GLU A 81 0.93 18.09 9.34
N VAL A 82 1.11 16.99 8.61
CA VAL A 82 1.43 15.66 9.11
C VAL A 82 2.83 15.32 8.63
N THR A 83 3.71 14.86 9.51
CA THR A 83 5.07 14.45 9.15
C THR A 83 5.41 13.10 9.74
N ALA A 84 6.31 12.36 9.08
CA ALA A 84 6.82 11.08 9.56
C ALA A 84 8.17 10.74 8.91
N PHE A 85 8.86 9.76 9.47
CA PHE A 85 9.92 9.02 8.79
C PHE A 85 9.36 7.68 8.37
N VAL A 86 9.54 7.29 7.11
CA VAL A 86 8.99 6.06 6.55
C VAL A 86 10.07 5.04 6.27
N GLU A 87 9.73 3.79 6.52
CA GLU A 87 10.51 2.59 6.27
C GLU A 87 9.53 1.52 5.78
N GLU A 88 10.03 0.42 5.20
CA GLU A 88 9.18 -0.71 4.84
C GLU A 88 8.35 -1.16 6.06
N TYR A 89 7.03 -1.29 5.87
CA TYR A 89 6.03 -1.61 6.89
C TYR A 89 5.87 -0.62 8.04
N ARG A 90 6.50 0.57 8.02
CA ARG A 90 6.56 1.43 9.21
C ARG A 90 6.61 2.93 8.91
N MET A 91 5.89 3.69 9.74
CA MET A 91 6.02 5.13 9.88
C MET A 91 6.40 5.45 11.33
N ARG A 92 7.53 6.12 11.54
CA ARG A 92 8.03 6.52 12.86
C ARG A 92 8.01 8.03 13.04
N ARG A 93 8.00 8.46 14.30
CA ARG A 93 8.00 9.87 14.71
C ARG A 93 6.87 10.65 14.00
N VAL A 94 5.72 10.00 13.88
CA VAL A 94 4.52 10.58 13.31
C VAL A 94 4.13 11.81 14.14
N THR A 95 3.82 12.91 13.45
CA THR A 95 3.31 14.13 14.06
C THR A 95 2.05 14.59 13.34
N GLY A 96 1.23 15.39 14.02
CA GLY A 96 -0.03 15.90 13.46
C GLY A 96 -1.17 14.87 13.42
N VAL A 97 -0.99 13.67 13.99
CA VAL A 97 -2.04 12.63 14.04
C VAL A 97 -2.41 12.33 15.49
N LYS A 98 -3.72 12.39 15.79
CA LYS A 98 -4.27 12.11 17.14
C LYS A 98 -5.48 11.20 17.03
N THR A 99 -5.57 10.18 17.87
CA THR A 99 -6.74 9.31 17.99
C THR A 99 -7.59 9.73 19.19
N LYS A 100 -8.91 9.62 19.09
CA LYS A 100 -9.83 9.87 20.20
C LYS A 100 -9.99 8.58 21.00
N GLU A 101 -9.51 8.58 22.24
CA GLU A 101 -9.74 7.50 23.20
C GLU A 101 -10.64 7.99 24.33
N LEU A 102 -11.81 7.37 24.48
CA LEU A 102 -12.87 7.82 25.39
C LEU A 102 -13.20 9.30 25.17
N PHE A 103 -12.65 10.18 26.01
CA PHE A 103 -12.87 11.63 25.96
C PHE A 103 -11.58 12.44 25.69
N LEU A 104 -10.43 11.80 25.51
CA LEU A 104 -9.13 12.45 25.33
C LEU A 104 -8.55 12.18 23.94
N TRP A 105 -7.84 13.18 23.42
CA TRP A 105 -7.04 13.05 22.21
C TRP A 105 -5.63 12.58 22.56
N VAL A 106 -5.24 11.43 22.02
CA VAL A 106 -3.93 10.82 22.24
C VAL A 106 -3.14 10.89 20.94
N THR A 107 -1.87 11.33 21.01
CA THR A 107 -0.99 11.42 19.85
C THR A 107 -0.53 10.04 19.38
N ILE A 108 -0.48 9.84 18.07
CA ILE A 108 0.14 8.67 17.46
C ILE A 108 1.57 9.06 17.06
N SER A 109 2.55 8.30 17.52
CA SER A 109 3.96 8.51 17.20
C SER A 109 4.52 7.46 16.26
N GLU A 110 3.90 6.28 16.19
CA GLU A 110 4.33 5.21 15.29
C GLU A 110 3.16 4.42 14.71
N ILE A 111 3.33 3.97 13.48
CA ILE A 111 2.41 3.09 12.76
C ILE A 111 3.25 1.99 12.14
N PHE A 112 2.91 0.72 12.34
CA PHE A 112 3.73 -0.38 11.84
C PHE A 112 2.96 -1.69 11.66
N VAL A 113 3.45 -2.54 10.77
CA VAL A 113 3.10 -3.96 10.69
C VAL A 113 4.28 -4.74 11.25
N ASP A 114 4.07 -5.42 12.38
CA ASP A 114 5.14 -6.15 13.09
C ASP A 114 5.45 -7.50 12.44
N ASP A 115 4.39 -8.22 12.07
CA ASP A 115 4.46 -9.47 11.33
C ASP A 115 3.55 -9.38 10.10
N PRO A 116 4.10 -9.39 8.87
CA PRO A 116 3.31 -9.38 7.65
C PRO A 116 2.29 -10.54 7.56
N ALA A 117 2.57 -11.69 8.18
CA ALA A 117 1.64 -12.82 8.21
C ALA A 117 0.42 -12.57 9.12
N SER A 118 0.55 -11.68 10.10
CA SER A 118 -0.52 -11.38 11.08
C SER A 118 -1.71 -10.65 10.47
N SER A 119 -1.55 -10.05 9.27
CA SER A 119 -2.55 -9.22 8.60
C SER A 119 -3.09 -8.05 9.48
N LYS A 120 -2.26 -7.56 10.42
CA LYS A 120 -2.62 -6.49 11.35
C LYS A 120 -1.64 -5.32 11.24
N ILE A 121 -2.17 -4.13 11.46
CA ILE A 121 -1.42 -2.88 11.58
C ILE A 121 -1.59 -2.34 13.00
N SER A 122 -0.49 -1.86 13.57
CA SER A 122 -0.38 -1.35 14.94
C SER A 122 -0.14 0.15 14.94
N PHE A 123 -0.75 0.85 15.88
CA PHE A 123 -0.60 2.28 16.10
C PHE A 123 -0.14 2.49 17.54
N ALA A 124 1.03 3.07 17.73
CA ALA A 124 1.60 3.33 19.04
C ALA A 124 1.69 4.84 19.33
N ASN A 125 1.51 5.17 20.61
CA ASN A 125 1.76 6.51 21.12
C ASN A 125 3.19 6.61 21.71
N SER A 126 3.59 7.83 22.08
CA SER A 126 4.94 8.08 22.60
C SER A 126 5.21 7.45 23.98
N THR A 127 4.19 6.92 24.64
CA THR A 127 4.32 6.19 25.92
C THR A 127 4.47 4.69 25.72
N GLY A 128 4.54 4.21 24.46
CA GLY A 128 4.70 2.78 24.14
C GLY A 128 3.40 1.97 24.18
N ILE A 129 2.24 2.60 24.38
CA ILE A 129 0.95 1.91 24.31
C ILE A 129 0.57 1.79 22.83
N ALA A 130 0.34 0.56 22.38
CA ALA A 130 -0.05 0.26 21.00
C ALA A 130 -1.43 -0.40 20.92
N ARG A 131 -2.14 -0.13 19.82
CA ARG A 131 -3.39 -0.80 19.43
C ARG A 131 -3.26 -1.36 18.03
N SER A 132 -3.69 -2.60 17.84
CA SER A 132 -3.62 -3.27 16.54
C SER A 132 -5.00 -3.54 15.97
N PHE A 133 -5.11 -3.41 14.65
CA PHE A 133 -6.35 -3.56 13.89
C PHE A 133 -6.08 -4.36 12.60
N PRO A 134 -7.09 -4.99 11.99
CA PRO A 134 -6.93 -5.66 10.70
C PRO A 134 -6.51 -4.69 9.59
N LEU A 135 -5.57 -5.08 8.73
CA LEU A 135 -5.14 -4.27 7.58
C LEU A 135 -6.31 -3.91 6.66
N SER A 136 -7.24 -4.86 6.47
CA SER A 136 -8.42 -4.68 5.62
C SER A 136 -9.34 -3.54 6.04
N ALA A 137 -9.25 -3.09 7.31
CA ALA A 137 -10.01 -1.93 7.78
C ALA A 137 -9.52 -0.60 7.20
N PHE A 138 -8.34 -0.59 6.58
CA PHE A 138 -7.70 0.59 6.00
C PHE A 138 -7.46 0.44 4.50
N CYS A 139 -7.97 -0.62 3.86
CA CYS A 139 -7.92 -0.76 2.40
C CYS A 139 -9.08 0.02 1.75
N ILE A 140 -8.83 0.58 0.57
CA ILE A 140 -9.87 1.28 -0.21
C ILE A 140 -10.80 0.22 -0.82
N GLN A 141 -12.10 0.53 -0.95
CA GLN A 141 -13.14 -0.45 -1.35
C GLN A 141 -12.87 -1.13 -2.70
N ASP A 142 -12.11 -0.51 -3.60
CA ASP A 142 -11.76 -1.06 -4.92
C ASP A 142 -10.85 -2.31 -4.85
N GLU A 143 -10.21 -2.58 -3.71
CA GLU A 143 -9.28 -3.70 -3.52
C GLU A 143 -9.91 -4.93 -2.83
N GLN A 144 -11.09 -4.77 -2.22
CA GLN A 144 -11.73 -5.83 -1.42
C GLN A 144 -12.18 -7.01 -2.29
N GLN A 145 -12.35 -6.85 -3.61
CA GLN A 145 -12.89 -7.91 -4.47
C GLN A 145 -11.88 -9.04 -4.76
N GLN A 146 -10.57 -8.85 -4.52
CA GLN A 146 -9.52 -9.84 -4.80
C GLN A 146 -9.05 -10.67 -3.59
N HIS A 147 -9.48 -10.34 -2.37
CA HIS A 147 -9.17 -11.14 -1.18
C HIS A 147 -10.32 -12.09 -0.76
N ASN A 148 -11.55 -11.72 -1.11
CA ASN A 148 -12.78 -12.43 -0.73
C ASN A 148 -12.95 -13.76 -1.48
N ASN A 149 -12.52 -13.78 -2.73
CA ASN A 149 -12.52 -14.94 -3.64
C ASN A 149 -11.51 -16.03 -3.21
N THR A 150 -10.41 -15.67 -2.55
CA THR A 150 -9.40 -16.64 -2.06
C THR A 150 -9.82 -17.30 -0.74
N THR A 151 -10.48 -16.55 0.15
CA THR A 151 -10.90 -17.07 1.47
C THR A 151 -12.17 -17.94 1.39
N THR A 152 -13.05 -17.71 0.42
CA THR A 152 -14.31 -18.46 0.29
C THR A 152 -14.10 -19.92 -0.13
N VAL A 153 -12.99 -20.23 -0.81
CA VAL A 153 -12.67 -21.61 -1.24
C VAL A 153 -12.26 -22.50 -0.07
N HIS A 154 -11.60 -21.95 0.97
CA HIS A 154 -11.11 -22.76 2.09
C HIS A 154 -12.13 -23.03 3.22
N LYS A 155 -13.23 -22.28 3.30
CA LYS A 155 -14.22 -22.44 4.38
C LYS A 155 -15.39 -23.38 4.06
N ARG A 156 -15.39 -24.06 2.90
CA ARG A 156 -16.50 -24.97 2.49
C ARG A 156 -16.28 -26.46 2.79
N LEU A 157 -15.22 -26.84 3.50
CA LEU A 157 -15.10 -28.17 4.12
C LEU A 157 -15.04 -28.00 5.63
N HIS A 158 -16.20 -27.96 6.28
CA HIS A 158 -16.49 -28.62 7.57
C HIS A 158 -17.73 -27.99 8.21
N ARG A 159 -18.89 -28.64 8.00
CA ARG A 159 -19.95 -28.62 9.01
C ARG A 159 -20.91 -29.83 8.87
N HIS A 160 -20.82 -30.69 9.89
CA HIS A 160 -21.84 -31.56 10.51
C HIS A 160 -22.51 -32.75 9.76
N ARG A 161 -22.33 -33.94 10.37
CA ARG A 161 -23.34 -35.00 10.49
C ARG A 161 -24.51 -34.53 11.38
N PRO A 162 -25.73 -35.04 11.17
CA PRO A 162 -26.24 -36.07 12.09
C PRO A 162 -26.94 -37.25 11.40
N ASN A 163 -27.32 -38.23 12.23
CA ASN A 163 -27.73 -39.60 11.95
C ASN A 163 -28.99 -39.80 11.07
N THR A 164 -29.02 -41.02 10.53
CA THR A 164 -30.03 -41.84 9.87
C THR A 164 -31.50 -41.60 10.21
N VAL A 165 -32.35 -41.48 9.18
CA VAL A 165 -33.66 -42.15 9.07
C VAL A 165 -33.85 -42.61 7.62
N VAL A 166 -34.27 -43.87 7.49
CA VAL A 166 -34.63 -44.59 6.26
C VAL A 166 -35.89 -44.00 5.62
N ASP A 167 -35.89 -43.85 4.29
CA ASP A 167 -37.12 -44.06 3.52
C ASP A 167 -36.82 -44.60 2.11
N ILE A 168 -37.63 -45.57 1.69
CA ILE A 168 -37.45 -46.41 0.51
C ILE A 168 -38.46 -45.95 -0.57
N ARG A 169 -37.99 -45.96 -1.82
CA ARG A 169 -38.70 -45.91 -3.11
C ARG A 169 -38.82 -44.54 -3.77
N ASN A 170 -38.05 -44.36 -4.85
CA ASN A 170 -38.64 -44.20 -6.17
C ASN A 170 -37.62 -44.51 -7.27
N ASP A 171 -37.93 -45.57 -8.02
CA ASP A 171 -37.23 -46.09 -9.18
C ASP A 171 -37.17 -45.08 -10.34
N LEU A 172 -35.97 -44.87 -10.91
CA LEU A 172 -35.80 -44.47 -12.31
C LEU A 172 -34.41 -44.95 -12.82
N PRO A 173 -34.30 -45.46 -14.07
CA PRO A 173 -33.15 -46.24 -14.52
C PRO A 173 -31.86 -45.43 -14.67
N ASN A 174 -30.79 -46.01 -14.11
CA ASN A 174 -29.53 -45.42 -13.68
C ASN A 174 -28.45 -45.25 -14.78
N LYS A 175 -28.80 -45.03 -16.06
CA LYS A 175 -27.78 -44.93 -17.13
C LYS A 175 -27.66 -43.57 -17.82
N THR A 176 -28.67 -42.70 -17.75
CA THR A 176 -28.63 -41.40 -18.44
C THR A 176 -28.11 -40.24 -17.58
N LYS A 177 -28.17 -40.34 -16.24
CA LYS A 177 -27.67 -39.30 -15.32
C LYS A 177 -26.15 -39.26 -15.18
N VAL A 178 -25.47 -40.40 -15.29
CA VAL A 178 -24.01 -40.51 -15.12
C VAL A 178 -23.26 -39.86 -16.28
N HIS A 179 -23.79 -39.94 -17.50
CA HIS A 179 -23.16 -39.37 -18.70
C HIS A 179 -23.31 -37.85 -18.81
N LEU A 180 -24.40 -37.28 -18.27
CA LEU A 180 -24.65 -35.83 -18.29
C LEU A 180 -23.93 -35.09 -17.15
N ALA A 181 -23.74 -35.73 -16.00
CA ALA A 181 -22.93 -35.19 -14.89
C ALA A 181 -21.43 -35.15 -15.24
N ALA A 182 -20.91 -36.22 -15.85
CA ALA A 182 -19.51 -36.28 -16.26
C ALA A 182 -19.13 -35.23 -17.34
N ARG A 183 -20.04 -34.90 -18.26
CA ARG A 183 -19.85 -33.84 -19.28
C ARG A 183 -19.87 -32.41 -18.70
N LYS A 184 -20.59 -32.18 -17.59
CA LYS A 184 -20.60 -30.86 -16.92
C LYS A 184 -19.31 -30.63 -16.11
N ASP A 185 -18.80 -31.67 -15.46
CA ASP A 185 -17.58 -31.58 -14.66
C ASP A 185 -16.31 -31.45 -15.50
N SER A 186 -16.26 -32.06 -16.69
CA SER A 186 -15.13 -31.89 -17.62
C SER A 186 -15.06 -30.48 -18.21
N ASN A 187 -16.20 -29.91 -18.60
CA ASN A 187 -16.26 -28.57 -19.17
C ASN A 187 -15.97 -27.48 -18.13
N ALA A 188 -16.39 -27.67 -16.88
CA ALA A 188 -16.07 -26.75 -15.78
C ALA A 188 -14.58 -26.77 -15.42
N ARG A 189 -13.95 -27.95 -15.41
CA ARG A 189 -12.49 -28.09 -15.17
C ARG A 189 -11.65 -27.55 -16.33
N GLN A 190 -12.13 -27.67 -17.57
CA GLN A 190 -11.46 -27.12 -18.74
C GLN A 190 -11.56 -25.59 -18.76
N ALA A 191 -12.76 -25.03 -18.51
CA ALA A 191 -12.97 -23.59 -18.38
C ALA A 191 -12.10 -22.97 -17.27
N GLN A 192 -11.95 -23.64 -16.12
CA GLN A 192 -11.06 -23.16 -15.04
C GLN A 192 -9.57 -23.18 -15.42
N ARG A 193 -9.11 -24.16 -16.21
CA ARG A 193 -7.72 -24.21 -16.69
C ARG A 193 -7.45 -23.14 -17.75
N ASP A 194 -8.41 -22.92 -18.64
CA ASP A 194 -8.29 -21.92 -19.71
C ASP A 194 -8.34 -20.49 -19.14
N ASP A 195 -9.13 -20.26 -18.09
CA ASP A 195 -9.19 -18.97 -17.38
C ASP A 195 -7.91 -18.72 -16.55
N PHE A 196 -7.35 -19.74 -15.92
CA PHE A 196 -6.04 -19.64 -15.22
C PHE A 196 -4.88 -19.40 -16.19
N ARG A 197 -4.89 -20.05 -17.36
CA ARG A 197 -3.88 -19.86 -18.39
C ARG A 197 -3.98 -18.47 -19.03
N SER A 198 -5.20 -17.98 -19.25
CA SER A 198 -5.47 -16.63 -19.77
C SER A 198 -5.03 -15.55 -18.79
N THR A 199 -5.38 -15.68 -17.51
CA THR A 199 -5.00 -14.73 -16.46
C THR A 199 -3.49 -14.72 -16.21
N THR A 200 -2.82 -15.88 -16.24
CA THR A 200 -1.35 -15.96 -16.14
C THR A 200 -0.66 -15.31 -17.34
N ALA A 201 -1.19 -15.50 -18.56
CA ALA A 201 -0.64 -14.87 -19.76
C ALA A 201 -0.78 -13.33 -19.73
N ILE A 202 -1.90 -12.81 -19.25
CA ILE A 202 -2.13 -11.36 -19.09
C ILE A 202 -1.19 -10.79 -18.03
N GLN A 203 -1.03 -11.46 -16.90
CA GLN A 203 -0.10 -11.02 -15.84
C GLN A 203 1.35 -11.00 -16.31
N ASN A 204 1.77 -12.00 -17.10
CA ASN A 204 3.12 -12.03 -17.68
C ASN A 204 3.31 -10.92 -18.72
N GLN A 205 2.32 -10.63 -19.57
CA GLN A 205 2.39 -9.51 -20.51
C GLN A 205 2.46 -8.15 -19.80
N ILE A 206 1.74 -7.98 -18.67
CA ILE A 206 1.82 -6.76 -17.87
C ILE A 206 3.22 -6.61 -17.26
N LYS A 207 3.78 -7.69 -16.71
CA LYS A 207 5.15 -7.68 -16.16
C LYS A 207 6.20 -7.38 -17.24
N GLU A 208 6.10 -7.99 -18.42
CA GLU A 208 7.01 -7.71 -19.53
C GLU A 208 6.91 -6.27 -20.02
N LYS A 209 5.69 -5.70 -20.08
CA LYS A 209 5.50 -4.28 -20.43
C LYS A 209 6.08 -3.34 -19.37
N GLN A 210 5.93 -3.67 -18.09
CA GLN A 210 6.52 -2.89 -17.00
C GLN A 210 8.04 -2.95 -17.00
N GLN A 211 8.61 -4.13 -17.25
CA GLN A 211 10.06 -4.32 -17.34
C GLN A 211 10.67 -3.53 -18.50
N LYS A 212 10.06 -3.59 -19.70
CA LYS A 212 10.51 -2.79 -20.84
C LYS A 212 10.40 -1.28 -20.60
N GLN A 213 9.36 -0.85 -19.87
CA GLN A 213 9.21 0.55 -19.49
C GLN A 213 10.27 0.99 -18.48
N TYR A 214 10.73 0.09 -17.60
CA TYR A 214 11.81 0.37 -16.66
C TYR A 214 13.17 0.46 -17.37
N GLU A 215 13.47 -0.49 -18.26
CA GLU A 215 14.70 -0.49 -19.07
C GLU A 215 14.79 0.75 -19.97
N GLN A 216 13.68 1.15 -20.60
CA GLN A 216 13.63 2.37 -21.40
C GLN A 216 13.82 3.64 -20.56
N LYS A 217 13.41 3.64 -19.29
CA LYS A 217 13.69 4.75 -18.36
C LYS A 217 15.16 4.80 -17.96
N GLU A 218 15.81 3.66 -17.76
CA GLU A 218 17.25 3.63 -17.46
C GLU A 218 18.10 4.09 -18.65
N GLU A 219 17.72 3.71 -19.88
CA GLU A 219 18.41 4.12 -21.11
C GLU A 219 18.34 5.65 -21.32
N ILE A 220 17.16 6.23 -21.12
CA ILE A 220 16.96 7.70 -21.14
C ILE A 220 17.77 8.39 -20.03
N CYS A 221 17.88 7.77 -18.85
CA CYS A 221 18.65 8.33 -17.74
C CYS A 221 20.16 8.30 -18.02
N SER A 222 20.66 7.27 -18.71
CA SER A 222 22.06 7.18 -19.14
C SER A 222 22.43 8.16 -20.26
N GLU A 223 21.56 8.38 -21.25
CA GLU A 223 21.80 9.37 -22.33
C GLU A 223 21.85 10.82 -21.80
N VAL A 224 21.06 11.14 -20.77
CA VAL A 224 21.07 12.45 -20.13
C VAL A 224 22.34 12.68 -19.31
N THR A 225 22.96 11.62 -18.78
CA THR A 225 24.24 11.72 -18.04
C THR A 225 25.46 11.83 -18.94
N GLU A 226 25.44 11.28 -20.16
CA GLU A 226 26.59 11.33 -21.08
C GLU A 226 26.72 12.69 -21.80
N ASN A 227 25.61 13.42 -21.96
CA ASN A 227 25.58 14.78 -22.54
C ASN A 227 25.90 15.92 -21.55
N LYS A 228 26.34 15.62 -20.33
CA LYS A 228 26.90 16.59 -19.37
C LYS A 228 28.34 16.24 -19.01
N ARG A 229 29.24 16.19 -20.00
CA ARG A 229 30.67 16.29 -19.73
C ARG A 229 31.00 17.75 -19.43
N PRO A 230 31.46 18.12 -18.23
CA PRO A 230 31.88 19.48 -17.95
C PRO A 230 33.12 19.82 -18.80
N GLU A 231 33.07 20.99 -19.46
CA GLU A 231 34.23 21.62 -20.12
C GLU A 231 35.42 21.67 -19.15
N PRO A 232 36.64 21.29 -19.60
CA PRO A 232 37.81 21.32 -18.75
C PRO A 232 38.15 22.78 -18.39
N TYR A 233 38.13 23.06 -17.10
CA TYR A 233 38.55 24.34 -16.52
C TYR A 233 40.04 24.56 -16.80
N PHE A 234 40.37 25.51 -17.67
CA PHE A 234 41.74 25.97 -17.92
C PHE A 234 42.22 26.79 -16.70
N ASP A 235 43.19 26.25 -15.96
CA ASP A 235 43.86 26.96 -14.86
C ASP A 235 45.00 27.83 -15.43
N ALA A 236 44.70 29.12 -15.60
CA ALA A 236 45.69 30.12 -15.98
C ALA A 236 46.34 30.71 -14.72
N GLY A 237 47.46 30.08 -14.33
CA GLY A 237 48.68 30.70 -13.84
C GLY A 237 48.61 31.72 -12.70
N LYS A 238 49.22 31.37 -11.56
CA LYS A 238 50.09 32.29 -10.82
C LYS A 238 51.32 31.56 -10.26
N GLU A 239 52.45 31.84 -10.90
CA GLU A 239 53.80 31.59 -10.40
C GLU A 239 54.07 32.39 -9.11
N SER A 240 54.80 31.72 -8.20
CA SER A 240 55.96 32.19 -7.45
C SER A 240 55.89 33.53 -6.70
N GLN A 241 56.08 33.47 -5.38
CA GLN A 241 57.21 34.15 -4.71
C GLN A 241 57.30 33.73 -3.24
N TYR A 242 58.35 32.97 -2.90
CA TYR A 242 59.04 33.04 -1.61
C TYR A 242 60.52 32.73 -1.85
N THR A 243 61.32 33.80 -1.85
CA THR A 243 62.63 33.81 -1.18
C THR A 243 62.41 34.18 0.28
#